data_AF-A0A4Q3N9Y5-F1
#
_entry.id   AF-A0A4Q3N9Y5-F1
#
_cell.length_a   1.000
_cell.length_b   1.000
_cell.length_c   1.000
_cell.angle_alpha   90.00
_cell.angle_beta   90.00
_cell.angle_gamma   90.00
#
_symmetry.space_group_name_H-M   'P 1'
#
loop_
_entity.id
_entity.type
_entity.pdbx_description
1 polymer ?
#
loop_
_entity_poly.entity_id
_entity_poly.type
_entity_poly.pdbx_seq_one_letter_code
_entity_poly.pdbx_strand_id
1 'polypeptide(L)' 'MTRLTSFARLIPAAAALAWACSAGAADKLPVVASFSILGDIIRAVGGDRVDVSTLVGPDQ' A
#
# COMPACT_ATOMS: atom_id res chain seq x y z
N MET A 1 -26.56 -15.25 -33.77
CA MET A 1 -25.11 -14.94 -33.67
C MET A 1 -24.92 -13.55 -33.06
N THR A 2 -25.47 -13.31 -31.87
CA THR A 2 -25.62 -11.95 -31.30
C THR A 2 -25.23 -11.86 -29.81
N ARG A 3 -25.02 -13.01 -29.14
CA ARG A 3 -24.58 -13.09 -27.74
C ARG A 3 -23.06 -13.01 -27.59
N LEU A 4 -22.30 -13.35 -28.63
CA LEU A 4 -20.84 -13.37 -28.64
C LEU A 4 -20.23 -11.96 -28.71
N THR A 5 -20.92 -11.00 -29.36
CA THR A 5 -20.46 -9.60 -29.47
C THR A 5 -20.73 -8.77 -28.20
N SER A 6 -21.64 -9.22 -27.34
CA SER A 6 -21.92 -8.56 -26.05
C SER A 6 -20.74 -8.73 -25.08
N PHE A 7 -20.09 -9.90 -25.08
CA PHE A 7 -18.90 -10.16 -24.26
C PHE A 7 -17.67 -9.36 -24.72
N ALA A 8 -17.53 -9.14 -26.03
CA ALA A 8 -16.42 -8.36 -26.60
C ALA A 8 -16.40 -6.89 -26.14
N ARG A 9 -17.56 -6.34 -25.72
CA ARG A 9 -17.67 -4.97 -25.19
C ARG A 9 -17.30 -4.85 -23.70
N LEU A 10 -17.26 -5.95 -22.96
CA LEU A 10 -16.91 -5.95 -21.54
C LEU A 10 -15.40 -5.75 -21.31
N ILE A 11 -14.57 -6.22 -22.24
CA ILE A 11 -13.10 -6.13 -22.15
C ILE A 11 -12.60 -4.67 -22.11
N PRO A 12 -12.98 -3.77 -23.04
CA PRO A 12 -12.53 -2.38 -22.98
C PRO A 12 -13.12 -1.61 -21.79
N ALA A 13 -14.34 -1.94 -21.37
CA ALA A 13 -14.98 -1.33 -20.21
C ALA A 13 -14.27 -1.69 -18.90
N ALA A 14 -13.87 -2.96 -18.74
CA ALA A 14 -13.10 -3.41 -17.58
C ALA A 14 -11.70 -2.77 -17.54
N ALA A 15 -11.04 -2.63 -18.69
CA ALA A 15 -9.74 -1.97 -18.79
C ALA A 15 -9.82 -0.47 -18.44
N ALA A 16 -10.86 0.24 -18.90
CA ALA A 16 -11.09 1.63 -18.55
C ALA A 16 -11.37 1.82 -17.06
N LEU A 17 -12.12 0.90 -16.44
CA LEU A 17 -12.39 0.93 -15.00
C LEU A 17 -11.13 0.64 -14.17
N ALA A 18 -10.30 -0.31 -14.60
CA ALA A 18 -9.03 -0.62 -13.94
C ALA A 18 -8.05 0.56 -14.00
N TRP A 19 -8.01 1.28 -15.13
CA TRP A 19 -7.20 2.50 -15.25
C TRP A 19 -7.74 3.62 -14.35
N ALA A 20 -9.06 3.84 -14.32
CA ALA A 20 -9.68 4.82 -13.45
C ALA A 20 -9.49 4.51 -11.95
N CYS A 21 -9.38 3.22 -11.59
CA CYS A 21 -9.13 2.74 -10.23
C CYS A 21 -7.65 2.61 -9.87
N SER A 22 -6.73 3.26 -10.59
CA SER A 22 -5.33 3.35 -10.16
C SER A 22 -5.23 4.13 -8.85
N ALA A 23 -5.48 3.47 -7.73
CA ALA A 23 -5.27 4.00 -6.40
C ALA A 23 -3.76 4.16 -6.19
N GLY A 24 -3.30 5.42 -6.13
CA GLY A 24 -1.92 5.70 -5.75
C GLY A 24 -1.67 5.19 -4.34
N ALA A 25 -0.68 4.31 -4.18
CA ALA A 25 -0.19 3.96 -2.85
C ALA A 25 0.33 5.24 -2.19
N ALA A 26 -0.22 5.60 -1.03
CA ALA A 26 0.29 6.74 -0.28
C ALA A 26 1.73 6.46 0.17
N ASP A 27 2.60 7.45 0.05
CA ASP A 27 3.97 7.33 0.54
C ASP A 27 3.97 7.09 2.06
N LYS A 28 4.88 6.21 2.51
CA LYS A 28 5.01 5.89 3.93
C LYS A 28 5.51 7.10 4.71
N LEU A 29 4.96 7.30 5.91
CA LEU A 29 5.39 8.36 6.81
C LEU A 29 6.74 7.99 7.46
N PRO A 30 7.83 8.76 7.25
CA PRO A 30 9.10 8.49 7.90
C PRO A 30 9.04 8.84 9.39
N VAL A 31 9.49 7.92 10.25
CA VAL A 31 9.51 8.08 11.71
C VAL A 31 10.86 7.61 12.26
N VAL A 32 11.41 8.38 13.20
CA VAL A 32 12.63 8.02 13.94
C VAL A 32 12.26 7.71 15.39
N ALA A 33 12.58 6.51 15.85
CA ALA A 33 12.42 6.10 17.24
C ALA A 33 13.76 6.17 17.97
N SER A 34 13.75 6.60 19.23
CA SER A 34 14.98 6.66 20.04
C SER A 34 15.56 5.27 20.31
N PHE A 35 14.72 4.30 20.68
CA PHE A 35 15.11 2.95 21.07
C PHE A 35 14.30 1.90 20.32
N SER A 36 14.87 0.70 20.18
CA SER A 36 14.29 -0.38 19.37
C SER A 36 12.91 -0.85 19.85
N ILE A 37 12.65 -0.91 21.16
CA ILE A 37 11.34 -1.27 21.72
C ILE A 37 10.24 -0.30 21.25
N LEU A 38 10.54 1.00 21.18
CA LEU A 38 9.58 1.98 20.67
C LEU A 38 9.40 1.82 19.16
N GLY A 39 10.46 1.46 18.43
CA GLY A 39 10.40 1.12 17.01
C GLY A 39 9.43 -0.01 16.72
N ASP A 40 9.44 -1.06 17.54
CA ASP A 40 8.53 -2.22 17.41
C ASP A 40 7.07 -1.81 17.65
N ILE A 41 6.80 -1.00 18.68
CA ILE A 41 5.46 -0.46 18.96
C ILE A 41 4.95 0.38 17.79
N ILE A 42 5.79 1.26 17.23
CA ILE A 42 5.40 2.11 16.09
C ILE A 42 5.10 1.25 14.86
N ARG A 43 5.88 0.19 14.59
CA ARG A 43 5.59 -0.75 13.48
C ARG A 43 4.27 -1.49 13.69
N ALA A 44 3.99 -1.93 14.91
CA ALA A 44 2.74 -2.64 15.23
C ALA A 44 1.50 -1.74 15.06
N VAL A 45 1.60 -0.46 15.43
CA VAL A 45 0.48 0.50 15.34
C VAL A 45 0.36 1.13 13.96
N GLY A 46 1.49 1.52 13.35
CA GLY A 46 1.53 2.23 12.08
C GLY A 46 1.42 1.32 10.85
N GLY A 47 1.72 0.03 11.00
CA GLY A 47 1.58 -0.97 9.93
C GLY A 47 2.33 -0.61 8.66
N ASP A 48 1.65 -0.73 7.52
CA ASP A 48 2.17 -0.45 6.18
C ASP A 48 2.31 1.05 5.86
N ARG A 49 1.78 1.93 6.72
CA ARG A 49 1.73 3.38 6.51
C ARG A 49 2.97 4.12 7.00
N VAL A 50 3.85 3.45 7.74
CA VAL A 50 5.02 4.07 8.38
C VAL A 50 6.31 3.42 7.91
N ASP A 51 7.36 4.21 7.84
CA ASP A 51 8.73 3.76 7.66
C ASP A 51 9.56 4.13 8.90
N VAL A 52 9.94 3.14 9.70
CA VAL A 52 10.50 3.34 11.04
C VAL A 52 11.99 3.05 11.05
N SER A 53 12.77 4.04 11.47
CA SER A 53 14.20 3.92 11.79
C SER A 53 14.45 4.07 13.29
N THR A 54 15.49 3.43 13.82
CA THR A 54 15.82 3.47 15.25
C THR A 54 17.20 4.09 15.45
N LEU A 55 17.33 5.03 16.38
CA LEU A 55 18.59 5.69 16.70
C LEU A 55 19.53 4.78 17.48
N VAL A 56 18.97 3.96 18.38
CA VAL A 56 19.69 2.94 19.16
C VAL A 56 19.16 1.55 18.81
N GLY A 57 20.08 0.66 18.43
CA GLY A 57 19.79 -0.73 18.07
C GLY A 57 19.33 -1.58 19.26
N PRO A 58 18.87 -2.82 19.03
CA PRO A 58 18.51 -3.73 20.10
C PRO A 58 19.75 -4.11 20.92
N ASP A 59 19.55 -4.38 22.21
CA ASP A 59 20.57 -4.86 23.15
C ASP A 59 21.77 -3.91 23.39
N GLN A 60 21.57 -2.61 23.12
CA GLN A 60 22.45 -1.51 23.55
C GLN A 60 21.87 -0.85 24.80
#